data_AF-A0A939WUI5-F1
#
_entry.id   AF-A0A939WUI5-F1
#
_cell.length_a   1.000
_cell.length_b   1.000
_cell.length_c   1.000
_cell.angle_alpha   90.00
_cell.angle_beta   90.00
_cell.angle_gamma   90.00
#
_symmetry.space_group_name_H-M   'P 1'
#
loop_
_entity.id
_entity.type
_entity.pdbx_description
1 polymer ?
#
loop_
_entity_poly.entity_id
_entity_poly.type
_entity_poly.pdbx_seq_one_letter_code
_entity_poly.pdbx_strand_id
1 'polypeptide(L)'
;MRRGQVAIYLLMVLVALFLLALLNVDVFDVVRGKNRVQNGGDAAALAAARKQGRLLNEIGKLNIAHLVAAAQNDARTCEELTMDQRRLALLGPVEALRLANNAAKKNGMEVRDEFSEILREHVAEIRLVYSGGTNEEGEPYPEPFPGAWTEYATAIENVISEGLACGPDNVEFYGAQGGHYLLMRDFYHAIAGENWCWFHWNAEGLLNSYSSYTDWAALPTRSEESMENSEIFNLHVRAWKGAITDLLSTNEIQHICRTYGDGEIPQEQLAESFILTNRDQVWFLFESGRWGRWFNGLSLAGEDDGYEFPIVGEIKPEYNVRGCAAICRCIQEVESVALESTSDVVWAAGAKPFGTVENFEGETDVVTALNSFVVPCFTNVRLVPLDSVGGEDLATADYGWVTHVRKHLPFYLEHGPFNAQGCFYCLQLQTWEKKYFREGGIRWIKNYAGTCIRGTGGGGSHGGTSHGH
;
A
#
# COMPACT_ATOMS: atom_id res chain seq x y z
N MET A 1 54.78 -44.63 7.27
CA MET A 1 53.47 -44.10 7.70
C MET A 1 52.67 -45.22 8.33
N ARG A 2 52.25 -45.05 9.59
CA ARG A 2 51.56 -46.11 10.37
C ARG A 2 50.10 -46.17 9.91
N ARG A 3 49.57 -47.37 9.62
CA ARG A 3 48.19 -47.62 9.11
C ARG A 3 47.08 -46.83 9.83
N GLY A 4 47.24 -46.52 11.12
CA GLY A 4 46.29 -45.69 11.89
C GLY A 4 46.18 -44.23 11.43
N GLN A 5 47.24 -43.62 10.89
CA GLN A 5 47.17 -42.24 10.36
C GLN A 5 46.33 -42.18 9.08
N VAL A 6 46.44 -43.20 8.21
CA VAL A 6 45.65 -43.29 6.97
C VAL A 6 44.16 -43.43 7.26
N ALA A 7 43.80 -44.22 8.29
CA ALA A 7 42.40 -44.36 8.72
C ALA A 7 41.81 -43.05 9.26
N ILE A 8 42.58 -42.28 10.04
CA ILE A 8 42.14 -40.98 10.56
C ILE A 8 41.98 -39.96 9.41
N TYR A 9 42.91 -39.93 8.46
CA TYR A 9 42.77 -39.07 7.27
C TYR A 9 41.55 -39.42 6.43
N LEU A 10 41.28 -40.70 6.18
CA LEU A 10 40.09 -41.13 5.44
C LEU A 10 38.81 -40.77 6.18
N LEU A 11 38.77 -40.92 7.51
CA LEU A 11 37.63 -40.51 8.32
C LEU A 11 37.40 -38.99 8.24
N MET A 12 38.45 -38.18 8.35
CA MET A 12 38.35 -36.72 8.22
C MET A 12 37.84 -36.30 6.84
N VAL A 13 38.34 -36.94 5.77
CA VAL A 13 37.85 -36.69 4.40
C VAL A 13 36.37 -37.07 4.26
N LEU A 14 35.96 -38.21 4.82
CA LEU A 14 34.56 -38.66 4.75
C LEU A 14 33.62 -37.72 5.52
N VAL A 15 34.03 -37.27 6.72
CA VAL A 15 33.29 -36.26 7.49
C VAL A 15 33.21 -34.93 6.73
N ALA A 16 34.31 -34.47 6.12
CA ALA A 16 34.31 -33.25 5.33
C ALA A 16 33.38 -33.35 4.10
N LEU A 17 33.40 -34.49 3.39
CA LEU A 17 32.49 -34.75 2.27
C LEU A 17 31.03 -34.81 2.72
N PHE A 18 30.75 -35.41 3.88
CA PHE A 18 29.41 -35.45 4.44
C PHE A 18 28.89 -34.05 4.80
N LEU A 19 29.70 -33.22 5.47
CA LEU A 19 29.34 -31.83 5.77
C LEU A 19 29.13 -31.01 4.49
N LEU A 20 29.98 -31.19 3.47
CA LEU A 20 29.79 -30.54 2.17
C LEU A 20 28.50 -31.00 1.49
N ALA A 21 28.11 -32.27 1.61
CA ALA A 21 26.85 -32.75 1.07
C ALA A 21 25.64 -32.11 1.78
N LEU A 22 25.67 -32.03 3.12
CA LEU A 22 24.61 -31.35 3.89
C LEU A 22 24.49 -29.87 3.54
N LEU A 23 25.61 -29.15 3.43
CA LEU A 23 25.60 -27.74 3.02
C LEU A 23 25.02 -27.55 1.61
N ASN A 24 25.26 -28.49 0.69
CA ASN A 24 24.68 -28.43 -0.65
C ASN A 24 23.16 -28.67 -0.64
N VAL A 25 22.66 -29.54 0.24
CA VAL A 25 21.22 -29.74 0.45
C VAL A 25 20.58 -28.46 0.96
N ASP A 26 21.16 -27.84 2.00
CA ASP A 26 20.66 -26.59 2.55
C ASP A 26 20.62 -25.46 1.50
N VAL A 27 21.68 -25.32 0.68
CA VAL A 27 21.70 -24.34 -0.42
C VAL A 27 20.59 -24.62 -1.43
N PHE A 28 20.37 -25.89 -1.79
CA PHE A 28 19.31 -26.26 -2.72
C PHE A 28 17.92 -25.94 -2.16
N ASP A 29 17.67 -26.26 -0.89
CA ASP A 29 16.37 -26.03 -0.25
C ASP A 29 16.09 -24.53 -0.08
N VAL A 30 17.10 -23.73 0.27
CA VAL A 30 16.99 -22.27 0.32
C VAL A 30 16.71 -21.67 -1.07
N VAL A 31 17.40 -22.11 -2.12
CA VAL A 31 17.15 -21.61 -3.49
C VAL A 31 15.77 -22.01 -3.97
N ARG A 32 15.32 -23.24 -3.67
CA ARG A 32 13.98 -23.71 -4.00
C ARG A 32 12.91 -22.92 -3.24
N GLY A 33 13.11 -22.68 -1.94
CA GLY A 33 12.25 -21.85 -1.11
C GLY A 33 12.13 -20.43 -1.66
N LYS A 34 13.25 -19.80 -2.02
CA LYS A 34 13.30 -18.47 -2.67
C LYS A 34 12.51 -18.42 -3.98
N ASN A 35 12.72 -19.38 -4.87
CA ASN A 35 11.97 -19.43 -6.13
C ASN A 35 10.46 -19.62 -5.91
N ARG A 36 10.07 -20.43 -4.91
CA ARG A 36 8.66 -20.65 -4.58
C ARG A 36 8.01 -19.39 -4.05
N VAL A 37 8.63 -18.74 -3.07
CA VAL A 37 8.06 -17.54 -2.44
C VAL A 37 8.00 -16.37 -3.43
N GLN A 38 8.99 -16.26 -4.32
CA GLN A 38 8.98 -15.29 -5.42
C GLN A 38 7.80 -15.53 -6.37
N ASN A 39 7.67 -16.75 -6.91
CA ASN A 39 6.55 -17.09 -7.79
C ASN A 39 5.19 -16.91 -7.10
N GLY A 40 5.11 -17.24 -5.81
CA GLY A 40 3.91 -17.04 -4.98
C GLY A 40 3.51 -15.58 -4.86
N GLY A 41 4.45 -14.71 -4.45
CA GLY A 41 4.20 -13.28 -4.29
C GLY A 41 3.92 -12.58 -5.62
N ASP A 42 4.69 -12.87 -6.67
CA ASP A 42 4.49 -12.29 -8.00
C ASP A 42 3.10 -12.65 -8.56
N ALA A 43 2.71 -13.93 -8.44
CA ALA A 43 1.40 -14.40 -8.88
C ALA A 43 0.25 -13.76 -8.06
N ALA A 44 0.44 -13.60 -6.74
CA ALA A 44 -0.52 -12.95 -5.86
C ALA A 44 -0.73 -11.48 -6.25
N ALA A 45 0.35 -10.71 -6.38
CA ALA A 45 0.31 -9.30 -6.76
C ALA A 45 -0.36 -9.13 -8.14
N LEU A 46 0.05 -9.91 -9.14
CA LEU A 46 -0.54 -9.87 -10.48
C LEU A 46 -2.04 -10.23 -10.49
N ALA A 47 -2.47 -11.17 -9.63
CA ALA A 47 -3.87 -11.53 -9.51
C ALA A 47 -4.71 -10.39 -8.91
N ALA A 48 -4.22 -9.77 -7.83
CA ALA A 48 -4.87 -8.62 -7.21
C ALA A 48 -4.96 -7.42 -8.17
N ALA A 49 -3.84 -7.04 -8.78
CA ALA A 49 -3.78 -5.90 -9.71
C ALA A 49 -4.67 -6.12 -10.95
N ARG A 50 -4.78 -7.36 -11.43
CA ARG A 50 -5.74 -7.70 -12.50
C ARG A 50 -7.18 -7.50 -12.09
N LYS A 51 -7.53 -7.81 -10.84
CA LYS A 51 -8.87 -7.54 -10.31
C LYS A 51 -9.10 -6.04 -10.14
N GLN A 52 -8.12 -5.27 -9.65
CA GLN A 52 -8.20 -3.80 -9.59
C GLN A 52 -8.51 -3.19 -10.97
N GLY A 53 -7.78 -3.59 -12.01
CA GLY A 53 -8.04 -3.10 -13.39
C GLY A 53 -9.43 -3.45 -13.91
N ARG A 54 -9.94 -4.65 -13.59
CA ARG A 54 -11.33 -5.01 -13.92
C ARG A 54 -12.34 -4.17 -13.16
N LEU A 55 -12.13 -3.91 -11.87
CA LEU A 55 -13.01 -3.08 -11.07
C LEU A 55 -13.07 -1.64 -11.60
N LEU A 56 -11.93 -1.06 -11.95
CA LEU A 56 -11.87 0.26 -12.59
C LEU A 56 -12.60 0.29 -13.93
N ASN A 57 -12.48 -0.77 -14.73
CA ASN A 57 -13.25 -0.87 -15.98
C ASN A 57 -14.76 -0.96 -15.72
N GLU A 58 -15.20 -1.74 -14.73
CA GLU A 58 -16.62 -1.81 -14.35
C GLU A 58 -17.14 -0.45 -13.83
N ILE A 59 -16.39 0.23 -12.96
CA ILE A 59 -16.72 1.59 -12.50
C ILE A 59 -16.81 2.54 -13.69
N GLY A 60 -15.89 2.45 -14.65
CA GLY A 60 -15.90 3.26 -15.88
C GLY A 60 -17.12 2.99 -16.77
N LYS A 61 -17.55 1.73 -16.91
CA LYS A 61 -18.80 1.41 -17.62
C LYS A 61 -20.02 1.98 -16.90
N LEU A 62 -20.06 1.89 -15.57
CA LEU A 62 -21.15 2.47 -14.77
C LEU A 62 -21.17 4.00 -14.89
N ASN A 63 -20.01 4.65 -14.94
CA ASN A 63 -19.90 6.10 -15.20
C ASN A 63 -20.51 6.49 -16.55
N ILE A 64 -20.27 5.69 -17.59
CA ILE A 64 -20.84 5.95 -18.92
C ILE A 64 -22.35 5.68 -18.92
N ALA A 65 -22.80 4.60 -18.28
CA ALA A 65 -24.23 4.34 -18.08
C ALA A 65 -24.92 5.47 -17.30
N HIS A 66 -24.23 6.06 -16.33
CA HIS A 66 -24.70 7.21 -15.56
C HIS A 66 -24.82 8.45 -16.45
N LEU A 67 -23.83 8.73 -17.32
CA LEU A 67 -23.95 9.82 -18.31
C LEU A 67 -25.20 9.66 -19.19
N VAL A 68 -25.46 8.44 -19.67
CA VAL A 68 -26.64 8.12 -20.51
C VAL A 68 -27.95 8.31 -19.73
N ALA A 69 -28.03 7.78 -18.51
CA ALA A 69 -29.21 7.93 -17.64
C ALA A 69 -29.46 9.40 -17.27
N ALA A 70 -28.40 10.15 -16.96
CA ALA A 70 -28.45 11.57 -16.66
C ALA A 70 -28.96 12.37 -17.87
N ALA A 71 -28.47 12.08 -19.07
CA ALA A 71 -28.96 12.71 -20.30
C ALA A 71 -30.45 12.42 -20.57
N GLN A 72 -30.95 11.27 -20.12
CA GLN A 72 -32.37 10.89 -20.19
C GLN A 72 -33.21 11.45 -19.03
N ASN A 73 -32.60 12.23 -18.13
CA ASN A 73 -33.20 12.73 -16.89
C ASN A 73 -33.75 11.62 -15.97
N ASP A 74 -33.15 10.43 -15.99
CA ASP A 74 -33.50 9.30 -15.12
C ASP A 74 -32.71 9.34 -13.81
N ALA A 75 -33.20 10.15 -12.86
CA ALA A 75 -32.56 10.32 -11.56
C ALA A 75 -32.48 9.02 -10.75
N ARG A 76 -33.48 8.14 -10.88
CA ARG A 76 -33.53 6.89 -10.13
C ARG A 76 -32.39 5.96 -10.57
N THR A 77 -32.22 5.79 -11.88
CA THR A 77 -31.13 4.97 -12.42
C THR A 77 -29.76 5.57 -12.06
N CYS A 78 -29.62 6.90 -12.05
CA CYS A 78 -28.38 7.57 -11.60
C CYS A 78 -28.03 7.22 -10.14
N GLU A 79 -29.01 7.22 -9.24
CA GLU A 79 -28.83 6.85 -7.83
C GLU A 79 -28.46 5.37 -7.67
N GLU A 80 -29.14 4.47 -8.38
CA GLU A 80 -28.86 3.03 -8.38
C GLU A 80 -27.43 2.74 -8.89
N LEU A 81 -26.99 3.38 -9.98
CA LEU A 81 -25.64 3.25 -10.52
C LEU A 81 -24.56 3.77 -9.56
N THR A 82 -24.81 4.92 -8.92
CA THR A 82 -23.89 5.49 -7.92
C THR A 82 -23.68 4.50 -6.76
N MET A 83 -24.77 3.88 -6.28
CA MET A 83 -24.72 2.89 -5.21
C MET A 83 -23.90 1.64 -5.60
N ASP A 84 -24.05 1.17 -6.84
CA ASP A 84 -23.25 0.06 -7.36
C ASP A 84 -21.76 0.42 -7.47
N GLN A 85 -21.43 1.64 -7.88
CA GLN A 85 -20.05 2.12 -7.94
C GLN A 85 -19.41 2.19 -6.54
N ARG A 86 -20.15 2.71 -5.53
CA ARG A 86 -19.70 2.73 -4.13
C ARG A 86 -19.41 1.32 -3.60
N ARG A 87 -20.33 0.38 -3.84
CA ARG A 87 -20.14 -1.03 -3.48
C ARG A 87 -18.94 -1.65 -4.17
N LEU A 88 -18.73 -1.38 -5.45
CA LEU A 88 -17.58 -1.91 -6.20
C LEU A 88 -16.24 -1.35 -5.69
N ALA A 89 -16.19 -0.06 -5.35
CA ALA A 89 -14.98 0.60 -4.86
C ALA A 89 -14.59 0.10 -3.45
N LEU A 90 -15.57 -0.15 -2.57
CA LEU A 90 -15.34 -0.64 -1.21
C LEU A 90 -15.16 -2.16 -1.12
N LEU A 91 -16.06 -2.96 -1.71
CA LEU A 91 -16.07 -4.42 -1.52
C LEU A 91 -15.25 -5.16 -2.58
N GLY A 92 -15.13 -4.59 -3.79
CA GLY A 92 -14.43 -5.20 -4.91
C GLY A 92 -12.97 -5.57 -4.61
N PRO A 93 -12.18 -4.70 -3.95
CA PRO A 93 -10.79 -5.01 -3.62
C PRO A 93 -10.60 -6.14 -2.59
N VAL A 94 -11.57 -6.42 -1.73
CA VAL A 94 -11.53 -7.60 -0.83
C VAL A 94 -11.54 -8.91 -1.65
N GLU A 95 -12.28 -8.94 -2.75
CA GLU A 95 -12.22 -10.04 -3.71
C GLU A 95 -10.85 -10.14 -4.40
N ALA A 96 -10.16 -9.01 -4.61
CA ALA A 96 -8.79 -9.01 -5.13
C ALA A 96 -7.82 -9.69 -4.13
N LEU A 97 -7.99 -9.49 -2.82
CA LEU A 97 -7.25 -10.23 -1.79
C LEU A 97 -7.52 -11.73 -1.83
N ARG A 98 -8.78 -12.13 -1.98
CA ARG A 98 -9.14 -13.55 -2.14
C ARG A 98 -8.46 -14.18 -3.37
N LEU A 99 -8.41 -13.47 -4.49
CA LEU A 99 -7.73 -13.93 -5.71
C LEU A 99 -6.20 -14.00 -5.54
N ALA A 100 -5.61 -13.03 -4.85
CA ALA A 100 -4.19 -13.04 -4.50
C ALA A 100 -3.84 -14.27 -3.64
N ASN A 101 -4.63 -14.52 -2.60
CA ASN A 101 -4.47 -15.66 -1.70
C ASN A 101 -4.54 -17.00 -2.47
N ASN A 102 -5.53 -17.14 -3.35
CA ASN A 102 -5.67 -18.32 -4.19
C ASN A 102 -4.50 -18.50 -5.17
N ALA A 103 -3.94 -17.41 -5.71
CA ALA A 103 -2.77 -17.46 -6.56
C ALA A 103 -1.50 -17.86 -5.78
N ALA A 104 -1.30 -17.34 -4.57
CA ALA A 104 -0.20 -17.73 -3.68
C ALA A 104 -0.26 -19.23 -3.35
N LYS A 105 -1.43 -19.72 -2.90
CA LYS A 105 -1.64 -21.14 -2.58
C LYS A 105 -1.37 -22.06 -3.77
N LYS A 106 -1.82 -21.67 -4.97
CA LYS A 106 -1.55 -22.43 -6.21
C LYS A 106 -0.05 -22.53 -6.55
N ASN A 107 0.76 -21.59 -6.08
CA ASN A 107 2.21 -21.61 -6.21
C ASN A 107 2.92 -22.29 -5.03
N GLY A 108 2.17 -22.96 -4.14
CA GLY A 108 2.70 -23.76 -3.05
C GLY A 108 2.99 -22.98 -1.78
N MET A 109 2.47 -21.76 -1.64
CA MET A 109 2.54 -21.02 -0.38
C MET A 109 1.61 -21.63 0.67
N GLU A 110 2.11 -21.73 1.90
CA GLU A 110 1.37 -22.23 3.05
C GLU A 110 0.63 -21.10 3.75
N VAL A 111 -0.43 -21.45 4.48
CA VAL A 111 -1.22 -20.49 5.26
C VAL A 111 -0.40 -20.03 6.46
N ARG A 112 -0.42 -18.73 6.73
CA ARG A 112 0.23 -18.10 7.87
C ARG A 112 -0.82 -17.39 8.73
N ASP A 113 -0.86 -17.72 10.00
CA ASP A 113 -1.84 -17.15 10.94
C ASP A 113 -1.65 -15.65 11.14
N GLU A 114 -0.41 -15.16 11.04
CA GLU A 114 -0.06 -13.74 11.18
C GLU A 114 -0.83 -12.82 10.21
N PHE A 115 -1.07 -13.27 8.96
CA PHE A 115 -1.86 -12.52 7.98
C PHE A 115 -3.34 -12.45 8.37
N SER A 116 -3.84 -13.53 8.96
CA SER A 116 -5.23 -13.63 9.38
C SER A 116 -5.50 -12.83 10.65
N GLU A 117 -4.54 -12.78 11.58
CA GLU A 117 -4.63 -12.10 12.86
C GLU A 117 -4.86 -10.59 12.70
N ILE A 118 -4.05 -9.92 11.87
CA ILE A 118 -4.18 -8.46 11.65
C ILE A 118 -5.53 -8.11 11.05
N LEU A 119 -6.00 -8.88 10.05
CA LEU A 119 -7.30 -8.63 9.43
C LEU A 119 -8.44 -8.93 10.41
N ARG A 120 -8.31 -9.94 11.28
CA ARG A 120 -9.30 -10.25 12.31
C ARG A 120 -9.42 -9.13 13.33
N GLU A 121 -8.31 -8.56 13.75
CA GLU A 121 -8.28 -7.39 14.62
C GLU A 121 -8.91 -6.16 13.97
N HIS A 122 -8.61 -5.94 12.68
CA HIS A 122 -9.22 -4.85 11.94
C HIS A 122 -10.73 -5.05 11.74
N VAL A 123 -11.20 -6.26 11.46
CA VAL A 123 -12.63 -6.59 11.46
C VAL A 123 -13.29 -6.25 12.80
N ALA A 124 -12.65 -6.58 13.92
CA ALA A 124 -13.15 -6.24 15.24
C ALA A 124 -13.22 -4.72 15.45
N GLU A 125 -12.23 -3.97 14.95
CA GLU A 125 -12.24 -2.51 14.94
C GLU A 125 -13.37 -1.94 14.08
N ILE A 126 -13.58 -2.43 12.85
CA ILE A 126 -14.69 -1.99 12.00
C ILE A 126 -16.02 -2.17 12.74
N ARG A 127 -16.22 -3.34 13.36
CA ARG A 127 -17.47 -3.68 14.07
C ARG A 127 -17.68 -2.89 15.37
N LEU A 128 -16.62 -2.40 16.00
CA LEU A 128 -16.70 -1.69 17.28
C LEU A 128 -16.67 -0.17 17.10
N VAL A 129 -15.85 0.31 16.18
CA VAL A 129 -15.49 1.72 16.00
C VAL A 129 -16.16 2.31 14.77
N TYR A 130 -16.12 1.63 13.61
CA TYR A 130 -16.66 2.22 12.37
C TYR A 130 -18.19 2.12 12.34
N SER A 131 -18.76 0.97 12.71
CA SER A 131 -20.22 0.77 12.77
C SER A 131 -20.90 1.36 14.01
N GLY A 132 -20.15 2.02 14.89
CA GLY A 132 -20.69 2.67 16.09
C GLY A 132 -21.26 4.07 15.86
N GLY A 133 -20.99 4.68 14.71
CA GLY A 133 -21.45 6.02 14.37
C GLY A 133 -22.90 6.03 13.88
N THR A 134 -23.69 6.97 14.38
CA THR A 134 -25.00 7.31 13.80
C THR A 134 -24.73 8.17 12.57
N ASN A 135 -25.23 7.84 11.36
CA ASN A 135 -24.97 8.55 10.08
C ASN A 135 -25.30 10.08 10.07
N GLU A 136 -24.68 10.87 10.96
CA GLU A 136 -24.85 12.30 11.19
C GLU A 136 -23.54 13.04 10.80
N GLU A 137 -23.67 14.31 10.41
CA GLU A 137 -22.52 15.15 10.06
C GLU A 137 -21.58 15.32 11.27
N GLY A 138 -20.31 14.94 11.11
CA GLY A 138 -19.29 15.04 12.16
C GLY A 138 -18.86 13.69 12.77
N GLU A 139 -19.42 12.57 12.31
CA GLU A 139 -18.94 11.24 12.67
C GLU A 139 -17.53 10.97 12.12
N PRO A 140 -16.66 10.24 12.85
CA PRO A 140 -15.32 9.93 12.38
C PRO A 140 -15.28 8.99 11.17
N TYR A 141 -16.29 8.11 11.02
CA TYR A 141 -16.35 7.07 9.98
C TYR A 141 -17.74 6.98 9.30
N PRO A 142 -18.15 7.97 8.48
CA PRO A 142 -19.44 7.94 7.82
C PRO A 142 -19.55 6.74 6.86
N GLU A 143 -20.69 6.03 6.89
CA GLU A 143 -20.92 4.91 5.98
C GLU A 143 -21.05 5.39 4.52
N PRO A 144 -20.28 4.80 3.57
CA PRO A 144 -20.43 5.08 2.14
C PRO A 144 -21.84 4.78 1.60
N PHE A 145 -22.45 3.72 2.14
CA PHE A 145 -23.83 3.32 1.85
C PHE A 145 -24.41 2.58 3.06
N PRO A 146 -25.73 2.49 3.22
CA PRO A 146 -26.35 1.85 4.38
C PRO A 146 -25.85 0.41 4.56
N GLY A 147 -25.24 0.13 5.72
CA GLY A 147 -24.71 -1.19 6.08
C GLY A 147 -23.33 -1.51 5.49
N ALA A 148 -22.64 -0.53 4.88
CA ALA A 148 -21.33 -0.70 4.26
C ALA A 148 -20.30 -1.34 5.19
N TRP A 149 -20.19 -0.88 6.44
CA TRP A 149 -19.20 -1.42 7.37
C TRP A 149 -19.48 -2.87 7.77
N THR A 150 -20.75 -3.24 7.88
CA THR A 150 -21.15 -4.62 8.15
C THR A 150 -20.83 -5.53 6.97
N GLU A 151 -21.14 -5.10 5.75
CA GLU A 151 -20.83 -5.85 4.52
C GLU A 151 -19.31 -5.99 4.34
N TYR A 152 -18.55 -4.92 4.55
CA TYR A 152 -17.09 -4.90 4.41
C TYR A 152 -16.40 -5.80 5.43
N ALA A 153 -16.74 -5.69 6.72
CA ALA A 153 -16.22 -6.58 7.77
C ALA A 153 -16.51 -8.06 7.45
N THR A 154 -17.73 -8.37 7.00
CA THR A 154 -18.13 -9.74 6.64
C THR A 154 -17.36 -10.24 5.42
N ALA A 155 -17.11 -9.39 4.43
CA ALA A 155 -16.31 -9.75 3.26
C ALA A 155 -14.87 -10.12 3.66
N ILE A 156 -14.26 -9.35 4.56
CA ILE A 156 -12.90 -9.63 5.06
C ILE A 156 -12.88 -10.93 5.88
N GLU A 157 -13.86 -11.14 6.78
CA GLU A 157 -14.00 -12.38 7.56
C GLU A 157 -14.09 -13.63 6.67
N ASN A 158 -14.83 -13.54 5.55
CA ASN A 158 -14.92 -14.64 4.60
C ASN A 158 -13.55 -14.99 4.03
N VAL A 159 -12.72 -13.99 3.67
CA VAL A 159 -11.35 -14.24 3.18
C VAL A 159 -10.46 -14.82 4.28
N ILE A 160 -10.58 -14.32 5.52
CA ILE A 160 -9.85 -14.87 6.69
C ILE A 160 -10.20 -16.35 6.87
N SER A 161 -11.47 -16.73 6.72
CA SER A 161 -11.94 -18.11 6.91
C SER A 161 -11.34 -19.11 5.92
N GLU A 162 -10.87 -18.62 4.76
CA GLU A 162 -10.16 -19.45 3.78
C GLU A 162 -8.70 -19.74 4.18
N GLY A 163 -8.16 -19.03 5.18
CA GLY A 163 -6.74 -19.03 5.57
C GLY A 163 -5.88 -18.27 4.57
N LEU A 164 -5.07 -17.32 5.04
CA LEU A 164 -4.24 -16.47 4.18
C LEU A 164 -2.82 -17.03 4.02
N ALA A 165 -2.42 -17.31 2.78
CA ALA A 165 -1.05 -17.66 2.39
C ALA A 165 -0.26 -16.45 1.86
N CYS A 166 -0.97 -15.34 1.59
CA CYS A 166 -0.34 -14.05 1.30
C CYS A 166 -1.07 -12.93 2.05
N GLY A 167 -0.30 -11.92 2.47
CA GLY A 167 -0.82 -10.73 3.10
C GLY A 167 -0.86 -9.53 2.13
N PRO A 168 -1.85 -8.64 2.23
CA PRO A 168 -1.84 -7.36 1.53
C PRO A 168 -0.88 -6.41 2.27
N ASP A 169 0.15 -5.92 1.58
CA ASP A 169 1.24 -5.16 2.19
C ASP A 169 1.09 -3.64 2.03
N ASN A 170 0.21 -3.18 1.15
CA ASN A 170 -0.13 -1.77 1.00
C ASN A 170 -1.55 -1.44 1.50
N VAL A 171 -2.00 -2.10 2.58
CA VAL A 171 -3.24 -1.69 3.23
C VAL A 171 -3.02 -0.34 3.89
N GLU A 172 -3.95 0.58 3.65
CA GLU A 172 -3.98 1.91 4.26
C GLU A 172 -5.20 1.95 5.18
N PHE A 173 -5.04 1.54 6.44
CA PHE A 173 -6.16 1.54 7.39
C PHE A 173 -6.60 2.98 7.70
N TYR A 174 -7.90 3.21 7.76
CA TYR A 174 -8.47 4.50 8.12
C TYR A 174 -8.09 4.87 9.55
N GLY A 175 -7.76 6.15 9.76
CA GLY A 175 -7.31 6.66 11.05
C GLY A 175 -5.81 6.46 11.34
N ALA A 176 -5.07 5.77 10.47
CA ALA A 176 -3.61 5.72 10.57
C ALA A 176 -3.04 7.08 10.12
N GLN A 177 -2.42 7.84 11.05
CA GLN A 177 -1.80 9.13 10.74
C GLN A 177 -0.28 9.08 10.63
N GLY A 178 0.27 9.90 9.74
CA GLY A 178 1.66 10.37 9.81
C GLY A 178 1.77 11.66 10.64
N GLY A 179 2.95 12.29 10.66
CA GLY A 179 3.14 13.62 11.28
C GLY A 179 3.37 13.65 12.79
N HIS A 180 3.29 12.50 13.46
CA HIS A 180 3.81 12.31 14.83
C HIS A 180 5.08 11.47 14.79
N TYR A 181 6.13 11.82 15.55
CA TYR A 181 7.40 11.06 15.53
C TYR A 181 7.21 9.57 15.88
N LEU A 182 6.27 9.28 16.78
CA LEU A 182 5.92 7.89 17.13
C LEU A 182 5.24 7.09 15.99
N LEU A 183 4.79 7.77 14.94
CA LEU A 183 4.19 7.19 13.74
C LEU A 183 5.16 7.25 12.54
N MET A 184 6.44 7.57 12.78
CA MET A 184 7.51 7.57 11.77
C MET A 184 8.47 6.40 12.01
N ARG A 185 8.59 5.45 11.07
CA ARG A 185 9.53 4.32 11.21
C ARG A 185 10.99 4.78 11.33
N ASP A 186 11.35 5.81 10.56
CA ASP A 186 12.69 6.41 10.57
C ASP A 186 13.13 6.87 11.96
N PHE A 187 12.19 7.32 12.81
CA PHE A 187 12.48 7.67 14.20
C PHE A 187 13.04 6.46 14.96
N TYR A 188 12.41 5.30 14.84
CA TYR A 188 12.83 4.07 15.51
C TYR A 188 14.15 3.55 14.94
N HIS A 189 14.33 3.59 13.62
CA HIS A 189 15.60 3.21 13.00
C HIS A 189 16.74 4.16 13.37
N ALA A 190 16.45 5.46 13.52
CA ALA A 190 17.44 6.43 14.00
C ALA A 190 17.86 6.16 15.44
N ILE A 191 16.93 5.73 16.31
CA ILE A 191 17.27 5.27 17.67
C ILE A 191 18.17 4.03 17.59
N ALA A 192 17.77 3.02 16.83
CA ALA A 192 18.47 1.74 16.74
C ALA A 192 19.90 1.89 16.19
N GLY A 193 20.08 2.78 15.22
CA GLY A 193 21.37 3.04 14.58
C GLY A 193 22.18 4.16 15.21
N GLU A 194 21.72 4.77 16.32
CA GLU A 194 22.34 5.98 16.90
C GLU A 194 22.57 7.08 15.83
N ASN A 195 21.62 7.26 14.92
CA ASN A 195 21.74 8.18 13.80
C ASN A 195 21.48 9.63 14.24
N TRP A 196 22.47 10.23 14.88
CA TRP A 196 22.39 11.58 15.43
C TRP A 196 22.18 12.67 14.37
N CYS A 197 22.62 12.46 13.14
CA CYS A 197 22.36 13.39 12.04
C CYS A 197 20.89 13.41 11.64
N TRP A 198 20.20 12.25 11.66
CA TRP A 198 18.76 12.23 11.45
C TRP A 198 18.05 13.07 12.52
N PHE A 199 18.42 12.94 13.80
CA PHE A 199 17.83 13.75 14.85
C PHE A 199 18.15 15.24 14.72
N HIS A 200 19.39 15.62 14.40
CA HIS A 200 19.76 17.02 14.17
C HIS A 200 18.86 17.70 13.13
N TRP A 201 18.54 16.98 12.04
CA TRP A 201 17.73 17.54 10.95
C TRP A 201 16.22 17.47 11.18
N ASN A 202 15.74 16.46 11.89
CA ASN A 202 14.31 16.16 11.97
C ASN A 202 13.71 16.36 13.36
N ALA A 203 14.49 16.21 14.44
CA ALA A 203 13.97 16.07 15.80
C ALA A 203 14.90 16.65 16.90
N GLU A 204 15.74 17.65 16.59
CA GLU A 204 16.70 18.20 17.55
C GLU A 204 16.00 18.87 18.74
N GLY A 205 14.89 19.58 18.47
CA GLY A 205 14.05 20.14 19.52
C GLY A 205 13.55 19.07 20.49
N LEU A 206 13.06 17.95 19.95
CA LEU A 206 12.55 16.81 20.73
C LEU A 206 13.66 16.18 21.59
N LEU A 207 14.87 15.97 21.06
CA LEU A 207 16.01 15.47 21.84
C LEU A 207 16.28 16.32 23.08
N ASN A 208 16.16 17.65 22.95
CA ASN A 208 16.44 18.59 24.04
C ASN A 208 15.28 18.75 25.03
N SER A 209 14.03 18.66 24.56
CA SER A 209 12.85 18.90 25.38
C SER A 209 12.27 17.64 26.03
N TYR A 210 12.54 16.45 25.47
CA TYR A 210 11.92 15.20 25.93
C TYR A 210 12.48 14.73 27.28
N SER A 211 11.58 14.65 28.27
CA SER A 211 11.84 14.16 29.62
C SER A 211 11.31 12.75 29.84
N SER A 212 10.06 12.45 29.43
CA SER A 212 9.42 11.14 29.61
C SER A 212 8.23 10.91 28.67
N TYR A 213 7.66 9.69 28.68
CA TYR A 213 6.51 9.31 27.85
C TYR A 213 5.28 10.22 27.97
N THR A 214 5.15 10.99 29.06
CA THR A 214 4.05 11.94 29.23
C THR A 214 4.20 13.22 28.39
N ASP A 215 5.36 13.44 27.78
CA ASP A 215 5.65 14.63 26.97
C ASP A 215 5.19 14.50 25.53
N TRP A 216 4.77 13.30 25.11
CA TRP A 216 4.21 13.09 23.78
C TRP A 216 2.90 13.85 23.62
N ALA A 217 2.73 14.49 22.46
CA ALA A 217 1.42 15.00 22.09
C ALA A 217 0.44 13.82 21.90
N ALA A 218 -0.85 14.12 22.01
CA ALA A 218 -1.86 13.15 21.62
C ALA A 218 -1.63 12.72 20.17
N LEU A 219 -1.80 11.43 19.88
CA LEU A 219 -1.74 10.96 18.51
C LEU A 219 -2.80 11.70 17.69
N PRO A 220 -2.44 12.20 16.51
CA PRO A 220 -3.36 13.01 15.75
C PRO A 220 -4.48 12.13 15.18
N THR A 221 -5.72 12.62 15.26
CA THR A 221 -6.92 11.92 14.78
C THR A 221 -7.21 12.32 13.34
N ARG A 222 -7.23 11.37 12.39
CA ARG A 222 -7.55 11.70 10.98
C ARG A 222 -9.06 11.82 10.82
N SER A 223 -9.51 12.95 10.29
CA SER A 223 -10.77 13.02 9.57
C SER A 223 -10.50 12.56 8.14
N GLU A 224 -11.01 11.41 7.73
CA GLU A 224 -10.98 11.06 6.31
C GLU A 224 -12.03 11.89 5.59
N GLU A 225 -11.64 12.51 4.47
CA GLU A 225 -12.58 13.28 3.65
C GLU A 225 -13.56 12.36 2.91
N SER A 226 -13.24 11.06 2.77
CA SER A 226 -14.07 10.09 2.05
C SER A 226 -13.72 8.65 2.43
N MET A 227 -14.76 7.84 2.64
CA MET A 227 -14.68 6.41 3.01
C MET A 227 -15.05 5.47 1.85
N GLU A 228 -15.06 5.98 0.62
CA GLU A 228 -15.66 5.31 -0.54
C GLU A 228 -14.83 4.14 -1.09
N ASN A 229 -13.57 3.97 -0.66
CA ASN A 229 -12.68 2.94 -1.16
C ASN A 229 -12.38 1.89 -0.09
N SER A 230 -11.98 0.71 -0.55
CA SER A 230 -11.35 -0.28 0.31
C SER A 230 -9.99 0.20 0.84
N GLU A 231 -9.72 -0.02 2.12
CA GLU A 231 -8.37 0.11 2.71
C GLU A 231 -7.42 -0.94 2.13
N ILE A 232 -7.96 -2.11 1.76
CA ILE A 232 -7.22 -3.20 1.11
C ILE A 232 -7.19 -2.95 -0.41
N PHE A 233 -6.00 -2.86 -1.01
CA PHE A 233 -5.83 -2.69 -2.48
C PHE A 233 -6.69 -1.55 -3.06
N ASN A 234 -6.64 -0.39 -2.41
CA ASN A 234 -7.39 0.82 -2.74
C ASN A 234 -7.33 1.15 -4.25
N LEU A 235 -8.48 1.52 -4.83
CA LEU A 235 -8.59 1.91 -6.24
C LEU A 235 -8.22 3.38 -6.47
N HIS A 236 -8.18 4.17 -5.40
CA HIS A 236 -7.97 5.61 -5.39
C HIS A 236 -8.93 6.34 -6.34
N VAL A 237 -10.20 5.98 -6.28
CA VAL A 237 -11.29 6.72 -6.94
C VAL A 237 -11.97 7.62 -5.93
N ARG A 238 -12.46 8.79 -6.31
CA ARG A 238 -13.27 9.63 -5.43
C ARG A 238 -14.69 9.74 -5.96
N ALA A 239 -15.66 9.68 -5.05
CA ALA A 239 -17.02 10.10 -5.30
C ALA A 239 -17.07 11.64 -5.23
N TRP A 240 -17.04 12.29 -6.39
CA TRP A 240 -17.09 13.74 -6.49
C TRP A 240 -18.53 14.23 -6.65
N LYS A 241 -18.98 15.08 -5.73
CA LYS A 241 -20.30 15.71 -5.80
C LYS A 241 -20.22 17.00 -6.63
N GLY A 242 -20.97 17.07 -7.73
CA GLY A 242 -21.02 18.24 -8.60
C GLY A 242 -21.69 17.98 -9.95
N ALA A 243 -21.83 19.03 -10.75
CA ALA A 243 -22.40 18.94 -12.09
C ALA A 243 -21.34 18.42 -13.05
N ILE A 244 -21.62 17.39 -13.86
CA ILE A 244 -20.61 16.86 -14.78
C ILE A 244 -20.18 17.89 -15.83
N THR A 245 -21.07 18.84 -16.15
CA THR A 245 -20.75 19.97 -17.02
C THR A 245 -19.71 20.93 -16.48
N ASP A 246 -19.41 20.88 -15.17
CA ASP A 246 -18.28 21.62 -14.58
C ASP A 246 -16.93 20.93 -14.89
N LEU A 247 -16.94 19.67 -15.34
CA LEU A 247 -15.74 18.87 -15.68
C LEU A 247 -15.62 18.53 -17.17
N LEU A 248 -16.75 18.34 -17.86
CA LEU A 248 -16.82 17.88 -19.25
C LEU A 248 -17.84 18.71 -20.02
N SER A 249 -17.43 19.26 -21.15
CA SER A 249 -18.32 19.85 -22.15
C SER A 249 -19.18 18.79 -22.84
N THR A 250 -20.27 19.23 -23.47
CA THR A 250 -21.17 18.35 -24.24
C THR A 250 -20.44 17.54 -25.31
N ASN A 251 -19.42 18.13 -25.96
CA ASN A 251 -18.62 17.44 -26.97
C ASN A 251 -17.71 16.38 -26.35
N GLU A 252 -17.15 16.64 -25.17
CA GLU A 252 -16.33 15.66 -24.44
C GLU A 252 -17.17 14.49 -23.92
N ILE A 253 -18.40 14.75 -23.46
CA ILE A 253 -19.37 13.70 -23.09
C ILE A 253 -19.69 12.82 -24.31
N GLN A 254 -19.94 13.43 -25.47
CA GLN A 254 -20.17 12.68 -26.73
C GLN A 254 -18.98 11.82 -27.10
N HIS A 255 -17.77 12.38 -27.03
CA HIS A 255 -16.53 11.64 -27.30
C HIS A 255 -16.42 10.41 -26.41
N ILE A 256 -16.62 10.57 -25.09
CA ILE A 256 -16.56 9.46 -24.14
C ILE A 256 -17.59 8.38 -24.46
N CYS A 257 -18.86 8.77 -24.69
CA CYS A 257 -19.94 7.81 -24.96
C CYS A 257 -19.75 7.07 -26.29
N ARG A 258 -19.25 7.76 -27.32
CA ARG A 258 -18.93 7.15 -28.62
C ARG A 258 -17.74 6.20 -28.54
N THR A 259 -16.68 6.57 -27.83
CA THR A 259 -15.42 5.83 -27.84
C THR A 259 -15.44 4.65 -26.87
N TYR A 260 -16.12 4.78 -25.72
CA TYR A 260 -16.10 3.76 -24.66
C TYR A 260 -17.49 3.18 -24.31
N GLY A 261 -18.57 3.80 -24.79
CA GLY A 261 -19.95 3.36 -24.55
C GLY A 261 -20.58 2.67 -25.77
N ASP A 262 -21.92 2.60 -25.77
CA ASP A 262 -22.70 1.95 -26.83
C ASP A 262 -23.00 2.88 -28.02
N GLY A 263 -22.59 4.16 -27.96
CA GLY A 263 -22.80 5.13 -29.03
C GLY A 263 -22.98 6.57 -28.56
N GLU A 264 -23.26 7.46 -29.52
CA GLU A 264 -23.54 8.87 -29.25
C GLU A 264 -24.91 9.06 -28.58
N ILE A 265 -25.00 10.07 -27.71
CA ILE A 265 -26.27 10.47 -27.08
C ILE A 265 -26.95 11.49 -28.00
N PRO A 266 -28.28 11.48 -28.22
CA PRO A 266 -28.94 12.52 -29.00
C PRO A 266 -28.66 13.94 -28.46
N GLN A 267 -28.27 14.89 -29.31
CA GLN A 267 -27.92 16.27 -28.87
C GLN A 267 -29.05 16.96 -28.08
N GLU A 268 -30.31 16.68 -28.44
CA GLU A 268 -31.49 17.18 -27.73
C GLU A 268 -31.51 16.71 -26.27
N GLN A 269 -31.21 15.44 -26.00
CA GLN A 269 -31.15 14.89 -24.64
C GLN A 269 -30.06 15.55 -23.80
N LEU A 270 -28.88 15.80 -24.39
CA LEU A 270 -27.80 16.51 -23.70
C LEU A 270 -28.16 17.97 -23.39
N ALA A 271 -28.87 18.65 -24.30
CA ALA A 271 -29.25 20.04 -24.13
C ALA A 271 -30.38 20.23 -23.10
N GLU A 272 -31.32 19.28 -23.03
CA GLU A 272 -32.50 19.36 -22.15
C GLU A 272 -32.30 18.71 -20.77
N SER A 273 -31.17 18.04 -20.56
CA SER A 273 -30.91 17.34 -19.30
C SER A 273 -30.60 18.31 -18.15
N PHE A 274 -31.45 18.29 -17.12
CA PHE A 274 -31.20 19.01 -15.87
C PHE A 274 -30.31 18.21 -14.89
N ILE A 275 -30.18 16.88 -15.07
CA ILE A 275 -29.33 16.05 -14.20
C ILE A 275 -27.84 16.29 -14.50
N LEU A 276 -27.44 16.40 -15.77
CA LEU A 276 -26.05 16.70 -16.14
C LEU A 276 -25.53 18.03 -15.54
N THR A 277 -26.42 18.99 -15.30
CA THR A 277 -26.12 20.30 -14.71
C THR A 277 -26.39 20.36 -13.20
N ASN A 278 -26.91 19.27 -12.61
CA ASN A 278 -27.23 19.21 -11.19
C ASN A 278 -25.98 19.00 -10.35
N ARG A 279 -25.71 19.93 -9.41
CA ARG A 279 -24.56 19.89 -8.50
C ARG A 279 -24.67 18.88 -7.37
N ASP A 280 -25.83 18.26 -7.19
CA ASP A 280 -26.02 17.19 -6.23
C ASP A 280 -25.68 15.79 -6.75
N GLN A 281 -25.37 15.67 -8.05
CA GLN A 281 -24.93 14.40 -8.64
C GLN A 281 -23.55 13.98 -8.14
N VAL A 282 -23.33 12.68 -8.07
CA VAL A 282 -22.06 12.08 -7.63
C VAL A 282 -21.44 11.35 -8.81
N TRP A 283 -20.18 11.64 -9.10
CA TRP A 283 -19.42 11.05 -10.20
C TRP A 283 -18.13 10.41 -9.68
N PHE A 284 -17.73 9.28 -10.25
CA PHE A 284 -16.49 8.61 -9.87
C PHE A 284 -15.32 9.08 -10.73
N LEU A 285 -14.34 9.71 -10.10
CA LEU A 285 -13.15 10.25 -10.74
C LEU A 285 -11.90 9.61 -10.14
N PHE A 286 -10.80 9.58 -10.87
CA PHE A 286 -9.49 9.30 -10.29
C PHE A 286 -9.12 10.39 -9.27
N GLU A 287 -8.62 9.98 -8.11
CA GLU A 287 -8.17 10.89 -7.06
C GLU A 287 -6.86 11.58 -7.49
N SER A 288 -6.88 12.91 -7.64
CA SER A 288 -5.75 13.69 -8.19
C SER A 288 -4.47 13.64 -7.34
N GLY A 289 -4.58 13.37 -6.04
CA GLY A 289 -3.43 13.21 -5.14
C GLY A 289 -2.71 11.87 -5.32
N ARG A 290 -3.41 10.83 -5.79
CA ARG A 290 -2.93 9.44 -5.88
C ARG A 290 -2.70 9.00 -7.33
N TRP A 291 -3.53 9.44 -8.25
CA TRP A 291 -3.36 9.27 -9.70
C TRP A 291 -2.62 10.46 -10.31
N GLY A 292 -1.90 10.25 -11.41
CA GLY A 292 -1.04 11.24 -12.05
C GLY A 292 0.20 10.59 -12.67
N ARG A 293 1.26 11.36 -12.93
CA ARG A 293 2.54 10.80 -13.40
C ARG A 293 3.45 10.41 -12.22
N TRP A 294 4.31 9.41 -12.42
CA TRP A 294 5.26 8.97 -11.38
C TRP A 294 6.29 10.05 -11.05
N PHE A 295 6.82 10.72 -12.07
CA PHE A 295 8.02 11.55 -11.95
C PHE A 295 7.79 13.03 -12.27
N ASN A 296 6.57 13.54 -12.02
CA ASN A 296 6.19 14.91 -12.37
C ASN A 296 7.08 15.94 -11.62
N GLY A 297 8.24 16.31 -12.20
CA GLY A 297 9.21 17.24 -11.66
C GLY A 297 10.27 16.67 -10.69
N LEU A 298 10.45 15.35 -10.60
CA LEU A 298 11.51 14.74 -9.77
C LEU A 298 12.75 14.42 -10.61
N SER A 299 13.53 15.46 -10.93
CA SER A 299 14.92 15.30 -11.37
C SER A 299 15.77 14.84 -10.19
N LEU A 300 16.57 13.80 -10.37
CA LEU A 300 17.65 13.54 -9.42
C LEU A 300 18.65 14.65 -9.49
N ALA A 301 18.87 15.29 -8.35
CA ALA A 301 19.65 16.51 -8.23
C ALA A 301 19.00 17.70 -8.95
N GLY A 302 19.03 18.85 -8.30
CA GLY A 302 18.44 20.11 -8.78
C GLY A 302 19.17 20.71 -9.98
N GLU A 303 19.32 19.93 -11.05
CA GLU A 303 19.61 20.40 -12.39
C GLU A 303 18.32 20.29 -13.20
N ASP A 304 17.95 21.37 -13.89
CA ASP A 304 16.77 21.43 -14.78
C ASP A 304 16.83 20.36 -15.91
N ASP A 305 17.97 19.68 -16.07
CA ASP A 305 18.25 18.61 -17.05
C ASP A 305 18.49 17.22 -16.40
N GLY A 306 18.18 17.04 -15.11
CA GLY A 306 18.42 15.76 -14.41
C GLY A 306 17.56 14.60 -14.92
N TYR A 307 18.12 13.39 -14.96
CA TYR A 307 17.39 12.18 -15.33
C TYR A 307 16.34 11.80 -14.27
N GLU A 308 15.13 11.41 -14.71
CA GLU A 308 14.11 10.80 -13.85
C GLU A 308 14.65 9.48 -13.23
N PHE A 309 14.60 9.34 -11.89
CA PHE A 309 15.15 8.18 -11.17
C PHE A 309 14.28 6.93 -11.22
N PRO A 310 14.90 5.74 -11.21
CA PRO A 310 15.89 5.31 -12.16
C PRO A 310 15.27 4.21 -13.02
N ILE A 311 15.05 4.49 -14.29
CA ILE A 311 14.95 3.46 -15.32
C ILE A 311 15.98 3.83 -16.39
N VAL A 312 16.83 2.88 -16.77
CA VAL A 312 17.70 3.07 -17.95
C VAL A 312 16.78 3.12 -19.18
N GLY A 313 16.49 4.33 -19.66
CA GLY A 313 15.71 4.58 -20.87
C GLY A 313 14.40 5.35 -20.62
N GLU A 314 13.77 5.76 -21.71
CA GLU A 314 12.48 6.45 -21.68
C GLU A 314 11.37 5.49 -21.23
N ILE A 315 10.60 5.90 -20.22
CA ILE A 315 9.39 5.20 -19.82
C ILE A 315 8.31 5.53 -20.85
N LYS A 316 7.70 4.51 -21.45
CA LYS A 316 6.60 4.77 -22.37
C LYS A 316 5.46 5.49 -21.64
N PRO A 317 4.81 6.51 -22.24
CA PRO A 317 3.80 7.31 -21.57
C PRO A 317 2.72 6.49 -20.88
N GLU A 318 2.26 5.39 -21.50
CA GLU A 318 1.23 4.50 -20.95
C GLU A 318 1.61 3.81 -19.63
N TYR A 319 2.91 3.74 -19.31
CA TYR A 319 3.42 3.20 -18.05
C TYR A 319 3.86 4.29 -17.06
N ASN A 320 3.97 5.55 -17.50
CA ASN A 320 4.30 6.69 -16.64
C ASN A 320 3.07 7.24 -15.91
N VAL A 321 2.38 6.36 -15.16
CA VAL A 321 1.16 6.72 -14.42
C VAL A 321 1.13 6.08 -13.02
N ARG A 322 1.09 6.92 -11.98
CA ARG A 322 0.79 6.53 -10.59
C ARG A 322 -0.70 6.28 -10.38
N GLY A 323 -1.09 5.68 -9.27
CA GLY A 323 -2.48 5.29 -8.99
C GLY A 323 -2.56 3.93 -8.29
N CYS A 324 -3.69 3.23 -8.41
CA CYS A 324 -3.87 1.95 -7.73
C CYS A 324 -2.80 0.91 -8.10
N ALA A 325 -2.43 0.12 -7.10
CA ALA A 325 -1.53 -1.02 -7.21
C ALA A 325 -1.80 -1.97 -6.03
N ALA A 326 -1.30 -3.20 -6.14
CA ALA A 326 -1.40 -4.21 -5.11
C ALA A 326 -0.01 -4.68 -4.74
N ILE A 327 0.31 -4.66 -3.44
CA ILE A 327 1.51 -5.27 -2.89
C ILE A 327 1.11 -6.51 -2.10
N CYS A 328 1.70 -7.65 -2.44
CA CYS A 328 1.46 -8.91 -1.75
C CYS A 328 2.74 -9.45 -1.13
N ARG A 329 2.67 -9.92 0.11
CA ARG A 329 3.74 -10.63 0.80
C ARG A 329 3.47 -12.11 0.92
N CYS A 330 4.51 -12.89 0.71
CA CYS A 330 4.54 -14.33 0.96
C CYS A 330 5.73 -14.65 1.88
N ILE A 331 5.55 -15.62 2.76
CA ILE A 331 6.58 -16.09 3.70
C ILE A 331 6.65 -17.61 3.63
N GLN A 332 7.86 -18.14 3.53
CA GLN A 332 8.13 -19.57 3.52
C GLN A 332 9.18 -19.90 4.57
N GLU A 333 8.87 -20.83 5.46
CA GLU A 333 9.86 -21.43 6.36
C GLU A 333 10.78 -22.37 5.57
N VAL A 334 12.08 -22.23 5.79
CA VAL A 334 13.11 -23.12 5.26
C VAL A 334 13.94 -23.63 6.42
N GLU A 335 13.97 -24.96 6.56
CA GLU A 335 14.80 -25.67 7.53
C GLU A 335 16.21 -25.86 6.98
N SER A 336 17.23 -25.59 7.81
CA SER A 336 18.62 -25.94 7.55
C SER A 336 18.95 -27.25 8.26
N VAL A 337 19.30 -28.27 7.48
CA VAL A 337 19.70 -29.59 7.97
C VAL A 337 21.09 -29.52 8.59
N ALA A 338 21.99 -28.66 8.09
CA ALA A 338 23.34 -28.53 8.62
C ALA A 338 23.41 -27.75 9.93
N LEU A 339 22.51 -26.78 10.16
CA LEU A 339 22.51 -25.90 11.33
C LEU A 339 21.40 -26.19 12.35
N GLU A 340 20.49 -27.14 12.06
CA GLU A 340 19.29 -27.43 12.86
C GLU A 340 18.51 -26.15 13.21
N SER A 341 18.36 -25.25 12.23
CA SER A 341 17.71 -23.95 12.38
C SER A 341 16.65 -23.76 11.32
N THR A 342 15.56 -23.08 11.67
CA THR A 342 14.53 -22.65 10.69
C THR A 342 14.69 -21.16 10.43
N SER A 343 14.55 -20.75 9.15
CA SER A 343 14.60 -19.35 8.74
C SER A 343 13.43 -19.03 7.81
N ASP A 344 12.88 -17.83 7.97
CA ASP A 344 11.83 -17.33 7.09
C ASP A 344 12.45 -16.68 5.85
N VAL A 345 11.99 -17.13 4.68
CA VAL A 345 12.24 -16.47 3.41
C VAL A 345 11.01 -15.64 3.07
N VAL A 346 11.18 -14.32 3.03
CA VAL A 346 10.11 -13.35 2.75
C VAL A 346 10.27 -12.83 1.33
N TRP A 347 9.17 -12.69 0.60
CA TRP A 347 9.10 -11.96 -0.66
C TRP A 347 7.88 -11.05 -0.68
N ALA A 348 8.09 -9.81 -1.12
CA ALA A 348 7.03 -8.88 -1.42
C ALA A 348 7.09 -8.53 -2.91
N ALA A 349 5.92 -8.45 -3.55
CA ALA A 349 5.80 -8.09 -4.95
C ALA A 349 4.72 -7.05 -5.15
N GLY A 350 5.01 -6.03 -5.96
CA GLY A 350 4.06 -4.99 -6.37
C GLY A 350 3.60 -5.21 -7.80
N ALA A 351 2.30 -5.03 -8.05
CA ALA A 351 1.74 -5.06 -9.40
C ALA A 351 0.67 -3.99 -9.60
N LYS A 352 0.50 -3.56 -10.85
CA LYS A 352 -0.45 -2.51 -11.21
C LYS A 352 -1.19 -2.82 -12.53
N PRO A 353 -2.48 -2.47 -12.65
CA PRO A 353 -3.17 -2.41 -13.93
C PRO A 353 -2.74 -1.16 -14.75
N PHE A 354 -2.54 -1.37 -16.06
CA PHE A 354 -2.19 -0.34 -17.03
C PHE A 354 -3.19 -0.30 -18.18
N GLY A 355 -3.33 0.89 -18.76
CA GLY A 355 -4.28 1.19 -19.82
C GLY A 355 -3.92 2.50 -20.52
N THR A 356 -4.64 2.81 -21.58
CA THR A 356 -4.53 4.04 -22.34
C THR A 356 -5.91 4.50 -22.76
N VAL A 357 -6.07 5.82 -22.94
CA VAL A 357 -7.30 6.43 -23.43
C VAL A 357 -7.02 7.21 -24.71
N GLU A 358 -8.01 7.31 -25.58
CA GLU A 358 -8.07 8.35 -26.60
C GLU A 358 -8.51 9.66 -25.95
N ASN A 359 -7.64 10.67 -25.93
CA ASN A 359 -7.93 12.01 -25.39
C ASN A 359 -8.93 12.77 -26.29
N PHE A 360 -9.31 13.99 -25.90
CA PHE A 360 -10.30 14.79 -26.64
C PHE A 360 -9.79 15.30 -28.00
N GLU A 361 -8.50 15.16 -28.29
CA GLU A 361 -7.89 15.47 -29.59
C GLU A 361 -7.81 14.24 -30.51
N GLY A 362 -8.20 13.06 -30.01
CA GLY A 362 -8.15 11.79 -30.76
C GLY A 362 -6.81 11.06 -30.66
N GLU A 363 -5.92 11.47 -29.74
CA GLU A 363 -4.60 10.87 -29.55
C GLU A 363 -4.58 9.90 -28.37
N THR A 364 -3.69 8.90 -28.41
CA THR A 364 -3.52 7.96 -27.29
C THR A 364 -2.75 8.62 -26.15
N ASP A 365 -3.30 8.58 -24.94
CA ASP A 365 -2.76 9.22 -23.75
C ASP A 365 -2.95 8.34 -22.49
N VAL A 366 -2.42 8.80 -21.36
CA VAL A 366 -2.53 8.16 -20.05
C VAL A 366 -3.97 8.19 -19.53
N VAL A 367 -4.34 7.20 -18.72
CA VAL A 367 -5.73 6.99 -18.24
C VAL A 367 -6.37 8.18 -17.54
N THR A 368 -5.59 9.16 -17.05
CA THR A 368 -6.09 10.37 -16.40
C THR A 368 -6.42 11.52 -17.35
N ALA A 369 -6.15 11.38 -18.65
CA ALA A 369 -6.25 12.47 -19.64
C ALA A 369 -7.70 12.97 -19.90
N LEU A 370 -8.72 12.22 -19.48
CA LEU A 370 -10.13 12.59 -19.64
C LEU A 370 -10.66 13.38 -18.43
N ASN A 371 -9.92 14.42 -17.99
CA ASN A 371 -10.24 15.19 -16.77
C ASN A 371 -10.45 14.30 -15.53
N SER A 372 -9.63 13.25 -15.39
CA SER A 372 -9.74 12.21 -14.36
C SER A 372 -11.04 11.40 -14.37
N PHE A 373 -11.90 11.53 -15.37
CA PHE A 373 -13.11 10.72 -15.51
C PHE A 373 -12.74 9.25 -15.77
N VAL A 374 -13.27 8.34 -14.94
CA VAL A 374 -12.95 6.91 -15.05
C VAL A 374 -13.71 6.31 -16.23
N VAL A 375 -12.99 5.65 -17.14
CA VAL A 375 -13.51 4.94 -18.32
C VAL A 375 -12.90 3.53 -18.42
N PRO A 376 -13.53 2.57 -19.14
CA PRO A 376 -13.02 1.21 -19.27
C PRO A 376 -11.80 1.12 -20.21
N CYS A 377 -10.61 1.39 -19.67
CA CYS A 377 -9.36 1.50 -20.44
C CYS A 377 -8.23 0.57 -19.99
N PHE A 378 -8.37 -0.17 -18.89
CA PHE A 378 -7.32 -1.03 -18.35
C PHE A 378 -7.28 -2.38 -19.08
N THR A 379 -6.15 -2.66 -19.74
CA THR A 379 -5.97 -3.84 -20.60
C THR A 379 -4.81 -4.74 -20.18
N ASN A 380 -3.85 -4.20 -19.44
CA ASN A 380 -2.62 -4.89 -19.07
C ASN A 380 -2.38 -4.85 -17.56
N VAL A 381 -1.55 -5.77 -17.07
CA VAL A 381 -1.06 -5.79 -15.69
C VAL A 381 0.40 -6.16 -15.73
N ARG A 382 1.22 -5.47 -14.92
CA ARG A 382 2.66 -5.74 -14.82
C ARG A 382 3.11 -5.66 -13.37
N LEU A 383 4.19 -6.36 -13.05
CA LEU A 383 4.96 -6.11 -11.84
C LEU A 383 5.58 -4.72 -11.95
N VAL A 384 5.68 -4.05 -10.81
CA VAL A 384 6.26 -2.71 -10.67
C VAL A 384 7.19 -2.70 -9.45
N PRO A 385 8.20 -1.82 -9.43
CA PRO A 385 9.04 -1.64 -8.25
C PRO A 385 8.18 -1.33 -7.01
N LEU A 386 8.49 -1.96 -5.88
CA LEU A 386 7.75 -1.72 -4.62
C LEU A 386 7.81 -0.26 -4.21
N ASP A 387 8.99 0.37 -4.35
CA ASP A 387 9.21 1.77 -4.00
C ASP A 387 8.46 2.74 -4.93
N SER A 388 8.04 2.28 -6.12
CA SER A 388 7.16 3.09 -6.95
C SER A 388 5.73 2.99 -6.47
N VAL A 389 5.26 1.87 -5.93
CA VAL A 389 3.89 1.74 -5.42
C VAL A 389 3.71 2.58 -4.16
N GLY A 390 3.36 3.86 -4.35
CA GLY A 390 3.12 4.82 -3.29
C GLY A 390 2.23 4.22 -2.21
N GLY A 391 2.81 4.05 -1.03
CA GLY A 391 2.15 3.81 0.24
C GLY A 391 2.84 4.72 1.24
N GLU A 392 2.07 5.39 2.08
CA GLU A 392 2.63 6.18 3.18
C GLU A 392 3.44 5.26 4.13
N ASP A 393 4.17 5.82 5.09
CA ASP A 393 4.93 5.07 6.11
C ASP A 393 4.10 4.07 6.94
N LEU A 394 2.80 4.05 6.70
CA LEU A 394 1.78 3.21 7.32
C LEU A 394 1.35 2.00 6.45
N ALA A 395 1.88 1.86 5.24
CA ALA A 395 1.68 0.65 4.45
C ALA A 395 2.15 -0.57 5.26
N THR A 396 1.28 -1.57 5.39
CA THR A 396 1.42 -2.84 6.15
C THR A 396 2.65 -3.72 5.80
N ALA A 397 3.62 -3.23 5.05
CA ALA A 397 4.89 -3.89 4.72
C ALA A 397 5.76 -4.20 5.96
N ASP A 398 5.35 -3.83 7.16
CA ASP A 398 5.92 -4.37 8.38
C ASP A 398 4.80 -4.73 9.37
N TYR A 399 4.50 -6.02 9.48
CA TYR A 399 3.50 -6.55 10.42
C TYR A 399 3.84 -6.20 11.88
N GLY A 400 5.14 -6.14 12.21
CA GLY A 400 5.62 -5.69 13.50
C GLY A 400 5.34 -4.20 13.73
N TRP A 401 5.45 -3.38 12.68
CA TRP A 401 5.10 -1.96 12.73
C TRP A 401 3.62 -1.73 12.96
N VAL A 402 2.77 -2.43 12.20
CA VAL A 402 1.30 -2.32 12.33
C VAL A 402 0.87 -2.76 13.73
N THR A 403 1.39 -3.89 14.21
CA THR A 403 1.14 -4.37 15.57
C THR A 403 1.62 -3.35 16.60
N HIS A 404 2.78 -2.75 16.38
CA HIS A 404 3.31 -1.72 17.26
C HIS A 404 2.39 -0.49 17.30
N VAL A 405 2.01 0.08 16.16
CA VAL A 405 1.17 1.26 16.08
C VAL A 405 -0.23 1.02 16.66
N ARG A 406 -0.84 -0.15 16.40
CA ARG A 406 -2.23 -0.42 16.82
C ARG A 406 -2.37 -0.97 18.23
N LYS A 407 -1.40 -1.74 18.72
CA LYS A 407 -1.48 -2.36 20.07
C LYS A 407 -0.51 -1.76 21.06
N HIS A 408 0.77 -1.68 20.69
CA HIS A 408 1.82 -1.34 21.65
C HIS A 408 1.88 0.15 21.92
N LEU A 409 1.67 0.98 20.91
CA LEU A 409 1.79 2.42 21.01
C LEU A 409 0.71 3.07 21.88
N PRO A 410 -0.59 2.68 21.77
CA PRO A 410 -1.60 3.15 22.72
C PRO A 410 -1.27 2.76 24.16
N PHE A 411 -0.82 1.52 24.38
CA PHE A 411 -0.42 1.06 25.71
C PHE A 411 0.76 1.86 26.26
N TYR A 412 1.78 2.13 25.43
CA TYR A 412 2.94 2.95 25.80
C TYR A 412 2.55 4.38 26.17
N LEU A 413 1.63 5.00 25.45
CA LEU A 413 1.15 6.36 25.75
C LEU A 413 0.37 6.42 27.06
N GLU A 414 -0.36 5.36 27.41
CA GLU A 414 -1.16 5.29 28.64
C GLU A 414 -0.35 4.87 29.87
N HIS A 415 0.55 3.90 29.73
CA HIS A 415 1.24 3.23 30.85
C HIS A 415 2.75 3.46 30.89
N GLY A 416 3.32 4.04 29.83
CA GLY A 416 4.74 4.25 29.68
C GLY A 416 5.53 3.04 29.15
N PRO A 417 6.86 3.02 29.32
CA PRO A 417 7.75 2.07 28.67
C PRO A 417 7.51 0.65 29.17
N PHE A 418 7.31 -0.28 28.24
CA PHE A 418 7.11 -1.69 28.55
C PHE A 418 7.87 -2.59 27.57
N ASN A 419 8.06 -3.86 27.92
CA ASN A 419 8.78 -4.83 27.09
C ASN A 419 7.81 -5.77 26.39
N ALA A 420 7.45 -5.45 25.15
CA ALA A 420 6.77 -6.40 24.28
C ALA A 420 7.82 -7.35 23.70
N GLN A 421 7.78 -8.62 24.09
CA GLN A 421 8.76 -9.62 23.65
C GLN A 421 8.78 -9.72 22.12
N GLY A 422 9.96 -9.55 21.53
CA GLY A 422 10.15 -9.63 20.07
C GLY A 422 9.77 -8.36 19.29
N CYS A 423 9.29 -7.29 19.93
CA CYS A 423 8.98 -6.04 19.22
C CYS A 423 10.20 -5.12 19.14
N PHE A 424 10.78 -5.00 17.93
CA PHE A 424 11.86 -4.07 17.65
C PHE A 424 11.51 -2.63 18.05
N TYR A 425 10.31 -2.16 17.72
CA TYR A 425 9.87 -0.78 17.97
C TYR A 425 9.72 -0.45 19.46
N CYS A 426 9.15 -1.37 20.26
CA CYS A 426 9.09 -1.21 21.71
C CYS A 426 10.48 -1.12 22.35
N LEU A 427 11.44 -1.92 21.86
CA LEU A 427 12.81 -1.86 22.33
C LEU A 427 13.45 -0.48 22.05
N GLN A 428 13.15 0.12 20.89
CA GLN A 428 13.65 1.46 20.59
C GLN A 428 13.00 2.53 21.48
N LEU A 429 11.70 2.42 21.81
CA LEU A 429 11.11 3.32 22.80
C LEU A 429 11.77 3.19 24.17
N GLN A 430 12.08 1.97 24.63
CA GLN A 430 12.83 1.79 25.86
C GLN A 430 14.21 2.44 25.82
N THR A 431 14.88 2.38 24.68
CA THR A 431 16.18 3.04 24.49
C THR A 431 16.02 4.56 24.49
N TRP A 432 15.00 5.08 23.80
CA TRP A 432 14.68 6.50 23.76
C TRP A 432 14.43 7.08 25.15
N GLU A 433 13.75 6.33 26.02
CA GLU A 433 13.41 6.73 27.39
C GLU A 433 14.63 6.91 28.30
N LYS A 434 15.76 6.28 27.96
CA LYS A 434 16.98 6.39 28.75
C LYS A 434 17.61 7.77 28.57
N LYS A 435 17.63 8.54 29.66
CA LYS A 435 18.23 9.89 29.67
C LYS A 435 19.66 9.91 29.12
N TYR A 436 20.48 8.92 29.47
CA TYR A 436 21.88 8.85 29.03
C TYR A 436 22.01 8.70 27.50
N PHE A 437 21.07 8.03 26.83
CA PHE A 437 21.06 7.87 25.38
C PHE A 437 20.86 9.25 24.71
N ARG A 438 19.85 10.00 25.17
CA ARG A 438 19.56 11.35 24.66
C ARG A 438 20.67 12.34 24.95
N GLU A 439 21.24 12.32 26.17
CA GLU A 439 22.40 13.15 26.52
C GLU A 439 23.63 12.83 25.67
N GLY A 440 23.80 11.56 25.28
CA GLY A 440 24.81 11.12 24.32
C GLY A 440 24.63 11.78 22.96
N GLY A 441 23.40 11.73 22.42
CA GLY A 441 23.04 12.39 21.16
C GLY A 441 23.25 13.90 21.18
N ILE A 442 22.78 14.60 22.22
CA ILE A 442 22.97 16.06 22.39
C ILE A 442 24.46 16.41 22.38
N ARG A 443 25.28 15.63 23.11
CA ARG A 443 26.73 15.84 23.15
C ARG A 443 27.38 15.57 21.81
N TRP A 444 26.93 14.54 21.09
CA TRP A 444 27.43 14.24 19.77
C TRP A 444 27.11 15.38 18.80
N ILE A 445 25.85 15.83 18.73
CA ILE A 445 25.40 16.92 17.85
C ILE A 445 26.20 18.19 18.13
N LYS A 446 26.40 18.56 19.40
CA LYS A 446 27.19 19.73 19.78
C LYS A 446 28.61 19.75 19.19
N ASN A 447 29.24 18.57 19.03
CA ASN A 447 30.62 18.44 18.58
C ASN A 447 30.74 18.10 17.08
N TYR A 448 29.71 17.47 16.50
CA TYR A 448 29.78 16.83 15.19
C TYR A 448 28.62 17.20 14.25
N ALA A 449 27.70 18.10 14.62
CA ALA A 449 26.63 18.54 13.72
C ALA A 449 27.16 19.10 12.39
N GLY A 450 28.33 19.77 12.42
CA GLY A 450 28.99 20.28 11.21
C GLY A 450 29.47 19.19 10.24
N THR A 451 29.51 17.92 10.65
CA THR A 451 29.81 16.80 9.75
C THR A 451 28.55 16.06 9.29
N CYS A 452 27.37 16.52 9.69
CA CYS A 452 26.12 15.96 9.19
C CYS A 452 25.88 16.42 7.77
N ILE A 453 25.90 15.46 6.85
CA ILE A 453 25.50 15.68 5.47
C ILE A 453 23.99 15.41 5.43
N ARG A 454 23.21 16.47 5.17
CA ARG A 454 21.84 16.28 4.65
C ARG A 454 22.02 15.58 3.32
N GLY A 455 21.42 14.40 3.14
CA GLY A 455 21.23 13.87 1.80
C GLY A 455 20.60 15.00 0.97
N THR A 456 21.28 15.45 -0.08
CA THR A 456 20.72 16.45 -1.00
C THR A 456 19.36 15.97 -1.44
N GLY A 457 18.35 16.85 -1.31
CA GLY A 457 16.93 16.57 -1.53
C GLY A 457 16.69 15.62 -2.70
N GLY A 458 16.48 14.37 -2.32
CA GLY A 458 16.13 13.21 -3.11
C GLY A 458 15.81 12.17 -2.05
N GLY A 459 14.58 11.67 -2.03
CA GLY A 459 14.06 10.77 -0.98
C GLY A 459 15.13 9.78 -0.55
N GLY A 460 15.49 9.82 0.73
CA GLY A 460 16.73 9.26 1.27
C GLY A 460 16.85 7.75 1.11
N SER A 461 17.31 7.29 -0.05
CA SER A 461 18.19 6.14 -0.17
C SER A 461 19.47 6.50 0.59
N HIS A 462 19.63 6.05 1.83
CA HIS A 462 20.87 5.58 2.48
C HIS A 462 20.54 5.09 3.91
N GLY A 463 19.50 4.27 4.02
CA GLY A 463 19.48 3.10 4.89
C GLY A 463 19.02 1.99 3.95
N GLY A 464 19.76 0.89 3.83
CA GLY A 464 19.36 -0.20 2.95
C GLY A 464 17.94 -0.63 3.30
N THR A 465 16.98 -0.27 2.45
CA THR A 465 15.65 -0.84 2.53
C THR A 465 15.84 -2.33 2.27
N SER A 466 15.19 -3.17 3.06
CA SER A 466 15.21 -4.64 2.93
C SER A 466 14.64 -5.15 1.59
N HIS A 467 14.25 -4.23 0.70
CA HIS A 467 13.57 -4.46 -0.56
C HIS A 467 14.31 -3.72 -1.68
N GLY A 468 15.57 -4.11 -1.93
CA GLY A 468 16.23 -3.75 -3.18
C GLY A 468 15.67 -4.61 -4.31
N HIS A 469 15.11 -3.98 -5.34
CA HIS A 469 14.82 -4.59 -6.64
C HIS A 469 15.73 -4.01 -7.72
#